data_AF-A0A4V1J0P1-F1
#
_entry.id   AF-A0A4V1J0P1-F1
#
_cell.length_a   1.000
_cell.length_b   1.000
_cell.length_c   1.000
_cell.angle_alpha   90.00
_cell.angle_beta   90.00
_cell.angle_gamma   90.00
#
_symmetry.space_group_name_H-M   'P 1'
#
loop_
_entity.id
_entity.type
_entity.pdbx_description
1 polymer ?
#
loop_
_entity_poly.entity_id
_entity_poly.type
_entity_poly.pdbx_seq_one_letter_code
_entity_poly.pdbx_strand_id
1 'polypeptide(L)'
;MEVLLRSCLDGDEKDGQDETIVPLDYEKAGMIVDDDLHELLVRPLKPGVRLTAVFDCCHSGTVLDLPFTYKCTGEIEVITDNHHKEVAMSLLHAGLSLRQGDVGTTIAQLMEGYRLLKKPGDNAEAQKRSEKMRRSDADVIQFSGCRDDQTSADATIENQATGAMSHALIKVLRDHDRITYTDLLQKLRQQLKGQYTQVPQMSTGRPMDMTTEFIM
;
A
#
# COMPACT_ATOMS: atom_id res chain seq x y z
N MET A 1 -5.85 17.81 -1.68
CA MET A 1 -6.42 16.83 -2.62
C MET A 1 -7.50 16.12 -1.83
N GLU A 2 -8.74 16.25 -2.25
CA GLU A 2 -9.87 15.58 -1.58
C GLU A 2 -10.00 14.20 -2.23
N VAL A 3 -10.14 13.15 -1.41
CA VAL A 3 -10.51 11.81 -1.88
C VAL A 3 -11.99 11.71 -1.64
N LEU A 4 -12.76 11.58 -2.72
CA LEU A 4 -14.20 11.35 -2.64
C LEU A 4 -14.45 9.87 -2.88
N LEU A 5 -15.23 9.27 -1.97
CA LEU A 5 -15.62 7.89 -2.09
C LEU A 5 -16.73 7.76 -3.14
N ARG A 6 -16.50 6.97 -4.19
CA ARG A 6 -17.49 6.66 -5.22
C ARG A 6 -18.02 5.25 -4.98
N SER A 7 -19.31 5.00 -5.21
CA SER A 7 -19.83 3.62 -5.21
C SER A 7 -19.01 2.74 -6.15
N CYS A 8 -18.38 1.71 -5.58
CA CYS A 8 -17.66 0.66 -6.29
C CYS A 8 -18.61 -0.04 -7.26
N LEU A 9 -18.21 -0.14 -8.53
CA LEU A 9 -19.06 -0.68 -9.60
C LEU A 9 -18.80 -2.16 -9.89
N ASP A 10 -17.65 -2.70 -9.49
CA ASP A 10 -17.21 -4.07 -9.75
C ASP A 10 -17.13 -4.95 -8.49
N GLY A 11 -17.16 -4.33 -7.30
CA GLY A 11 -17.32 -4.99 -6.00
C GLY A 11 -16.02 -5.61 -5.46
N ASP A 12 -14.87 -5.07 -5.86
CA ASP A 12 -13.57 -5.53 -5.37
C ASP A 12 -13.26 -5.08 -3.93
N GLU A 13 -13.81 -3.94 -3.53
CA GLU A 13 -13.68 -3.33 -2.19
C GLU A 13 -14.71 -3.80 -1.15
N LYS A 14 -14.26 -3.98 0.10
CA LYS A 14 -15.09 -4.47 1.23
C LYS A 14 -16.16 -3.51 1.71
N ASP A 15 -15.96 -2.21 1.57
CA ASP A 15 -16.93 -1.17 1.97
C ASP A 15 -17.81 -0.71 0.80
N GLY A 16 -17.55 -1.24 -0.42
CA GLY A 16 -18.27 -0.92 -1.64
C GLY A 16 -18.01 0.50 -2.14
N GLN A 17 -16.86 1.10 -1.80
CA GLN A 17 -16.49 2.43 -2.24
C GLN A 17 -15.06 2.45 -2.80
N ASP A 18 -14.88 2.97 -4.03
CA ASP A 18 -13.55 3.10 -4.64
C ASP A 18 -12.81 4.31 -4.06
N GLU A 19 -11.50 4.17 -3.81
CA GLU A 19 -10.63 5.29 -3.47
C GLU A 19 -10.34 6.08 -4.76
N THR A 20 -10.70 7.37 -4.80
CA THR A 20 -10.49 8.19 -6.01
C THR A 20 -9.63 9.42 -5.76
N ILE A 21 -8.76 9.73 -6.73
CA ILE A 21 -8.15 11.05 -6.84
C ILE A 21 -9.14 11.97 -7.55
N VAL A 22 -9.35 13.16 -6.99
CA VAL A 22 -10.28 14.16 -7.52
C VAL A 22 -9.50 15.28 -8.23
N PRO A 23 -9.45 15.30 -9.58
CA PRO A 23 -8.85 16.39 -10.33
C PRO A 23 -9.63 17.69 -10.16
N LEU A 24 -9.00 18.82 -10.51
CA LEU A 24 -9.65 20.13 -10.43
C LEU A 24 -10.91 20.23 -11.31
N ASP A 25 -10.94 19.50 -12.42
CA ASP A 25 -12.01 19.48 -13.42
C ASP A 25 -12.90 18.23 -13.33
N TYR A 26 -12.94 17.56 -12.16
CA TYR A 26 -13.71 16.32 -11.97
C TYR A 26 -15.19 16.42 -12.35
N GLU A 27 -15.80 17.60 -12.22
CA GLU A 27 -17.19 17.84 -12.63
C GLU A 27 -17.42 17.63 -14.14
N LYS A 28 -16.36 17.78 -14.95
CA LYS A 28 -16.41 17.63 -16.42
C LYS A 28 -15.73 16.34 -16.88
N ALA A 29 -14.57 16.02 -16.32
CA ALA A 29 -13.72 14.93 -16.77
C ALA A 29 -13.89 13.63 -15.95
N GLY A 30 -14.56 13.71 -14.80
CA GLY A 30 -14.68 12.61 -13.85
C GLY A 30 -13.52 12.55 -12.84
N MET A 31 -13.64 11.60 -11.91
CA MET A 31 -12.61 11.27 -10.92
C MET A 31 -11.70 10.17 -11.48
N ILE A 32 -10.48 10.05 -10.95
CA ILE A 32 -9.54 8.99 -11.31
C ILE A 32 -9.64 7.91 -10.23
N VAL A 33 -10.01 6.70 -10.64
CA VAL A 33 -10.19 5.55 -9.74
C VAL A 33 -8.82 4.87 -9.49
N ASP A 34 -8.64 4.24 -8.35
CA ASP A 34 -7.44 3.42 -8.01
C ASP A 34 -7.07 2.41 -9.11
N ASP A 35 -8.06 1.75 -9.70
CA ASP A 35 -7.91 0.86 -10.85
C ASP A 35 -7.18 1.50 -12.03
N ASP A 36 -7.59 2.71 -12.40
CA ASP A 36 -6.98 3.47 -13.48
C ASP A 36 -5.55 3.86 -13.11
N LEU A 37 -5.29 4.21 -11.84
CA LEU A 37 -3.96 4.53 -11.35
C LEU A 37 -3.05 3.30 -11.38
N HIS A 38 -3.54 2.13 -10.96
CA HIS A 38 -2.80 0.89 -11.03
C HIS A 38 -2.47 0.51 -12.48
N GLU A 39 -3.46 0.58 -13.38
CA GLU A 39 -3.29 0.27 -14.79
C GLU A 39 -2.27 1.20 -15.47
N LEU A 40 -2.28 2.49 -15.13
CA LEU A 40 -1.41 3.50 -15.74
C LEU A 40 -0.01 3.56 -15.12
N LEU A 41 0.10 3.41 -13.81
CA LEU A 41 1.35 3.66 -13.07
C LEU A 41 2.08 2.39 -12.66
N VAL A 42 1.37 1.28 -12.42
CA VAL A 42 1.94 0.07 -11.82
C VAL A 42 2.11 -1.05 -12.83
N ARG A 43 1.07 -1.34 -13.62
CA ARG A 43 1.07 -2.43 -14.61
C ARG A 43 2.14 -2.31 -15.72
N PRO A 44 2.46 -1.13 -16.29
CA PRO A 44 3.43 -1.04 -17.38
C PRO A 44 4.89 -1.10 -16.91
N LEU A 45 5.15 -1.08 -15.60
CA LEU A 45 6.50 -1.05 -15.07
C LEU A 45 7.21 -2.39 -15.28
N LYS A 46 8.42 -2.32 -15.84
CA LYS A 46 9.26 -3.50 -16.09
C LYS A 46 9.98 -3.95 -14.82
N PRO A 47 10.40 -5.23 -14.75
CA PRO A 47 11.23 -5.72 -13.65
C PRO A 47 12.47 -4.85 -13.45
N GLY A 48 12.74 -4.47 -12.20
CA GLY A 48 13.88 -3.63 -11.81
C GLY A 48 13.64 -2.12 -11.88
N VAL A 49 12.49 -1.66 -12.41
CA VAL A 49 12.08 -0.25 -12.28
C VAL A 49 11.56 -0.02 -10.87
N ARG A 50 11.91 1.12 -10.26
CA ARG A 50 11.36 1.55 -8.98
C ARG A 50 10.37 2.69 -9.15
N LEU A 51 9.22 2.56 -8.51
CA LEU A 51 8.25 3.63 -8.33
C LEU A 51 8.08 3.89 -6.83
N THR A 52 8.33 5.11 -6.39
CA THR A 52 8.02 5.56 -5.03
C THR A 52 6.93 6.62 -5.09
N ALA A 53 5.74 6.28 -4.61
CA ALA A 53 4.58 7.15 -4.56
C ALA A 53 4.33 7.64 -3.14
N VAL A 54 3.93 8.90 -2.98
CA VAL A 54 3.58 9.49 -1.69
C VAL A 54 2.22 10.15 -1.84
N PHE A 55 1.26 9.72 -1.03
CA PHE A 55 -0.10 10.23 -1.04
C PHE A 55 -0.43 10.96 0.26
N ASP A 56 -0.70 12.26 0.16
CA ASP A 56 -1.16 13.13 1.25
C ASP A 56 -2.69 13.18 1.32
N CYS A 57 -3.34 12.02 1.34
CA CYS A 57 -4.80 11.92 1.44
C CYS A 57 -5.23 10.88 2.48
N CYS A 58 -6.40 11.11 3.08
CA CYS A 58 -7.05 10.18 4.01
C CYS A 58 -7.87 9.16 3.18
N HIS A 59 -7.92 7.89 3.60
CA HIS A 59 -8.52 6.78 2.81
C HIS A 59 -7.72 6.52 1.54
N SER A 60 -6.43 6.24 1.72
CA SER A 60 -5.48 6.07 0.61
C SER A 60 -4.55 4.88 0.86
N GLY A 61 -5.05 3.91 1.62
CA GLY A 61 -4.28 2.71 1.94
C GLY A 61 -4.11 1.84 0.69
N THR A 62 -5.07 1.91 -0.22
CA THR A 62 -5.22 1.04 -1.40
C THR A 62 -5.18 1.77 -2.74
N VAL A 63 -4.91 3.09 -2.81
CA VAL A 63 -4.82 3.88 -4.07
C VAL A 63 -4.07 3.24 -5.25
N LEU A 64 -3.06 2.40 -5.02
CA LEU A 64 -2.32 1.68 -6.07
C LEU A 64 -2.52 0.15 -6.02
N ASP A 65 -3.47 -0.35 -5.23
CA ASP A 65 -3.81 -1.78 -5.07
C ASP A 65 -2.63 -2.68 -4.79
N LEU A 66 -1.78 -2.23 -3.89
CA LEU A 66 -0.55 -2.93 -3.56
C LEU A 66 -0.84 -4.06 -2.55
N PRO A 67 -0.38 -5.29 -2.81
CA PRO A 67 -0.77 -6.48 -2.04
C PRO A 67 -0.18 -6.60 -0.63
N PHE A 68 0.85 -5.81 -0.29
CA PHE A 68 1.55 -5.92 1.00
C PHE A 68 1.60 -4.57 1.71
N THR A 69 1.08 -4.50 2.92
CA THR A 69 1.07 -3.27 3.73
C THR A 69 1.83 -3.46 5.04
N TYR A 70 2.59 -2.45 5.42
CA TYR A 70 3.47 -2.42 6.58
C TYR A 70 3.08 -1.29 7.51
N LYS A 71 2.81 -1.65 8.77
CA LYS A 71 2.52 -0.70 9.85
C LYS A 71 3.80 -0.18 10.50
N CYS A 72 3.69 0.91 11.26
CA CYS A 72 4.83 1.50 11.97
C CYS A 72 5.42 0.58 13.06
N THR A 73 4.66 -0.42 13.52
CA THR A 73 5.10 -1.46 14.46
C THR A 73 6.01 -2.50 13.83
N GLY A 74 6.19 -2.47 12.50
CA GLY A 74 6.87 -3.52 11.74
C GLY A 74 5.96 -4.71 11.45
N GLU A 75 4.73 -4.69 11.94
CA GLU A 75 3.72 -5.70 11.61
C GLU A 75 3.33 -5.58 10.13
N ILE A 76 3.22 -6.75 9.51
CA ILE A 76 2.84 -6.88 8.11
C ILE A 76 1.39 -7.29 8.06
N GLU A 77 0.60 -6.47 7.39
CA GLU A 77 -0.77 -6.79 7.05
C GLU A 77 -0.82 -7.06 5.55
N VAL A 78 -1.04 -8.33 5.22
CA VAL A 78 -1.44 -8.70 3.86
C VAL A 78 -2.89 -8.27 3.74
N ILE A 79 -3.15 -7.20 2.98
CA ILE A 79 -4.52 -6.72 2.75
C ILE A 79 -5.28 -7.83 2.00
N THR A 80 -6.44 -8.20 2.56
CA THR A 80 -7.27 -9.30 2.08
C THR A 80 -8.59 -8.76 1.52
N ASP A 81 -8.53 -7.91 0.51
CA ASP A 81 -9.73 -7.63 -0.30
C ASP A 81 -10.04 -8.77 -1.26
N ASN A 82 -11.26 -8.80 -1.80
CA ASN A 82 -11.80 -9.97 -2.48
C ASN A 82 -10.91 -10.43 -3.66
N HIS A 83 -10.13 -9.53 -4.25
CA HIS A 83 -9.17 -9.82 -5.32
C HIS A 83 -7.80 -10.27 -4.80
N HIS A 84 -7.33 -9.73 -3.67
CA HIS A 84 -6.08 -10.14 -3.03
C HIS A 84 -6.21 -11.37 -2.14
N LYS A 85 -7.45 -11.81 -1.84
CA LYS A 85 -7.72 -13.13 -1.26
C LYS A 85 -7.09 -14.23 -2.11
N GLU A 86 -7.02 -14.10 -3.44
CA GLU A 86 -6.35 -15.10 -4.26
C GLU A 86 -4.82 -15.08 -4.05
N VAL A 87 -4.19 -13.91 -3.86
CA VAL A 87 -2.76 -13.82 -3.49
C VAL A 87 -2.54 -14.44 -2.12
N ALA A 88 -3.27 -13.97 -1.11
CA ALA A 88 -3.15 -14.41 0.27
C ALA A 88 -3.49 -15.90 0.42
N MET A 89 -4.57 -16.38 -0.21
CA MET A 89 -4.95 -17.80 -0.22
C MET A 89 -3.99 -18.65 -1.04
N SER A 90 -3.42 -18.15 -2.13
CA SER A 90 -2.41 -18.90 -2.88
C SER A 90 -1.09 -18.97 -2.12
N LEU A 91 -0.72 -17.92 -1.38
CA LEU A 91 0.39 -17.91 -0.43
C LEU A 91 0.14 -18.90 0.72
N LEU A 92 -1.07 -18.93 1.28
CA LEU A 92 -1.49 -19.90 2.31
C LEU A 92 -1.52 -21.33 1.78
N HIS A 93 -2.07 -21.58 0.58
CA HIS A 93 -2.10 -22.89 -0.08
C HIS A 93 -0.70 -23.40 -0.46
N ALA A 94 0.25 -22.50 -0.73
CA ALA A 94 1.65 -22.82 -0.92
C ALA A 94 2.37 -23.25 0.37
N GLY A 95 1.65 -23.36 1.50
CA GLY A 95 2.14 -23.95 2.75
C GLY A 95 2.62 -22.94 3.79
N LEU A 96 2.30 -21.66 3.64
CA LEU A 96 2.69 -20.62 4.61
C LEU A 96 1.83 -20.70 5.86
N SER A 97 2.24 -21.53 6.81
CA SER A 97 1.78 -21.47 8.20
C SER A 97 2.35 -20.20 8.84
N LEU A 98 1.70 -19.04 8.61
CA LEU A 98 2.07 -17.77 9.23
C LEU A 98 1.90 -17.91 10.75
N ARG A 99 2.99 -18.28 11.45
CA ARG A 99 3.05 -18.24 12.91
C ARG A 99 3.25 -16.79 13.30
N GLN A 100 2.17 -16.11 13.66
CA GLN A 100 2.17 -14.74 14.18
C GLN A 100 3.18 -14.61 15.33
N GLY A 101 4.12 -13.67 15.21
CA GLY A 101 4.96 -13.25 16.33
C GLY A 101 6.40 -12.86 16.00
N ASP A 102 6.90 -13.16 14.80
CA ASP A 102 8.24 -12.74 14.38
C ASP A 102 8.23 -12.23 12.93
N VAL A 103 8.50 -10.93 12.79
CA VAL A 103 8.46 -10.19 11.52
C VAL A 103 9.47 -10.75 10.53
N GLY A 104 10.66 -11.17 11.00
CA GLY A 104 11.72 -11.68 10.12
C GLY A 104 11.34 -13.01 9.48
N THR A 105 10.84 -13.95 10.28
CA THR A 105 10.36 -15.24 9.76
C THR A 105 9.10 -15.11 8.91
N THR A 106 8.22 -14.16 9.24
CA THR A 106 7.00 -13.86 8.45
C THR A 106 7.36 -13.35 7.05
N ILE A 107 8.32 -12.44 6.92
CA ILE A 107 8.79 -11.94 5.61
C ILE A 107 9.42 -13.07 4.79
N ALA A 108 10.32 -13.86 5.39
CA ALA A 108 11.01 -14.94 4.68
C ALA A 108 10.00 -15.97 4.14
N GLN A 109 8.99 -16.29 4.93
CA GLN A 109 7.86 -17.12 4.54
C GLN A 109 7.09 -16.50 3.38
N LEU A 110 6.65 -15.24 3.50
CA LEU A 110 5.93 -14.54 2.42
C LEU A 110 6.76 -14.46 1.13
N MET A 111 8.06 -14.20 1.22
CA MET A 111 8.98 -14.19 0.07
C MET A 111 9.07 -15.56 -0.61
N GLU A 112 9.17 -16.64 0.16
CA GLU A 112 9.25 -17.98 -0.42
C GLU A 112 7.91 -18.38 -1.07
N GLY A 113 6.78 -18.10 -0.44
CA GLY A 113 5.47 -18.30 -1.06
C GLY A 113 5.29 -17.45 -2.32
N TYR A 114 5.71 -16.18 -2.28
CA TYR A 114 5.65 -15.29 -3.44
C TYR A 114 6.53 -15.80 -4.59
N ARG A 115 7.73 -16.30 -4.28
CA ARG A 115 8.64 -16.91 -5.26
C ARG A 115 8.03 -18.17 -5.89
N LEU A 116 7.32 -18.99 -5.11
CA LEU A 116 6.60 -20.15 -5.62
C LEU A 116 5.45 -19.74 -6.55
N LEU A 117 4.72 -18.67 -6.22
CA LEU A 117 3.64 -18.14 -7.06
C LEU A 117 4.13 -17.45 -8.35
N LYS A 118 5.37 -16.97 -8.35
CA LYS A 118 6.03 -16.38 -9.52
C LYS A 118 6.56 -17.42 -10.49
N LYS A 119 6.69 -18.70 -10.09
CA LYS A 119 7.03 -19.76 -11.04
C LYS A 119 5.90 -19.90 -12.06
N PRO A 120 6.17 -19.81 -13.36
CA PRO A 120 5.15 -20.02 -14.38
C PRO A 120 4.60 -21.44 -14.23
N GLY A 121 3.28 -21.54 -14.02
CA GLY A 121 2.58 -22.82 -14.08
C GLY A 121 2.33 -23.19 -15.54
N ASP A 122 2.49 -24.46 -15.88
CA ASP A 122 2.35 -24.97 -17.25
C ASP A 122 0.93 -24.86 -17.85
N ASN A 123 -0.07 -24.44 -17.05
CA ASN A 123 -1.48 -24.46 -17.42
C ASN A 123 -2.07 -23.06 -17.66
N ALA A 124 -2.89 -22.93 -18.72
CA ALA A 124 -3.54 -21.69 -19.13
C ALA A 124 -4.42 -21.02 -18.05
N GLU A 125 -4.96 -21.79 -17.09
CA GLU A 125 -5.69 -21.25 -15.94
C GLU A 125 -4.77 -20.56 -14.92
N ALA A 126 -3.55 -21.06 -14.72
CA ALA A 126 -2.56 -20.42 -13.86
C ALA A 126 -2.05 -19.11 -14.49
N GLN A 127 -1.96 -19.09 -15.82
CA GLN A 127 -1.61 -17.90 -16.60
C GLN A 127 -2.71 -16.83 -16.54
N LYS A 128 -3.99 -17.20 -16.71
CA LYS A 128 -5.14 -16.30 -16.48
C LYS A 128 -5.24 -15.80 -15.04
N ARG A 129 -4.95 -16.64 -14.04
CA ARG A 129 -4.87 -16.22 -12.62
C ARG A 129 -3.73 -15.24 -12.36
N SER A 130 -2.59 -15.43 -13.02
CA SER A 130 -1.46 -14.50 -12.96
C SER A 130 -1.79 -13.13 -13.56
N GLU A 131 -2.55 -13.10 -14.65
CA GLU A 131 -3.00 -11.87 -15.34
C GLU A 131 -4.10 -11.12 -14.57
N LYS A 132 -4.97 -11.85 -13.86
CA LYS A 132 -6.03 -11.26 -13.01
C LYS A 132 -5.47 -10.72 -11.69
N MET A 133 -4.29 -11.17 -11.30
CA MET A 133 -3.60 -10.64 -10.15
C MET A 133 -3.01 -9.28 -10.55
N ARG A 134 -3.34 -8.20 -9.82
CA ARG A 134 -2.71 -6.86 -9.89
C ARG A 134 -1.21 -6.95 -9.48
N ARG A 135 -0.43 -7.72 -10.26
CA ARG A 135 0.98 -8.09 -10.01
C ARG A 135 1.87 -7.20 -10.85
N SER A 136 2.72 -6.44 -10.18
CA SER A 136 3.87 -5.81 -10.82
C SER A 136 5.15 -6.52 -10.40
N ASP A 137 6.00 -6.81 -11.37
CA ASP A 137 7.37 -7.28 -11.14
C ASP A 137 8.33 -6.11 -10.82
N ALA A 138 7.83 -4.88 -10.87
CA ALA A 138 8.56 -3.68 -10.51
C ALA A 138 8.61 -3.48 -8.99
N ASP A 139 9.54 -2.61 -8.57
CA ASP A 139 9.73 -2.22 -7.20
C ASP A 139 8.83 -1.03 -6.87
N VAL A 140 7.55 -1.29 -6.61
CA VAL A 140 6.55 -0.25 -6.29
C VAL A 140 6.40 -0.11 -4.79
N ILE A 141 6.58 1.12 -4.30
CA ILE A 141 6.46 1.51 -2.89
C ILE A 141 5.51 2.70 -2.82
N GLN A 142 4.52 2.61 -1.94
CA GLN A 142 3.56 3.67 -1.64
C GLN A 142 3.67 4.07 -0.17
N PHE A 143 3.78 5.36 0.11
CA PHE A 143 3.56 5.92 1.46
C PHE A 143 2.23 6.64 1.50
N SER A 144 1.40 6.33 2.50
CA SER A 144 0.13 7.03 2.74
C SER A 144 -0.18 7.15 4.23
N GLY A 145 -1.09 8.05 4.59
CA GLY A 145 -1.56 8.25 5.96
C GLY A 145 -2.95 7.65 6.16
N CYS A 146 -3.06 6.60 6.95
CA CYS A 146 -4.36 6.04 7.36
C CYS A 146 -4.91 6.77 8.59
N ARG A 147 -6.23 6.85 8.77
CA ARG A 147 -6.83 7.33 10.04
C ARG A 147 -6.92 6.13 11.00
N ASP A 148 -6.44 6.27 12.23
CA ASP A 148 -6.49 5.20 13.24
C ASP A 148 -7.88 5.06 13.92
N ASP A 149 -8.88 5.82 13.49
CA ASP A 149 -10.09 6.04 14.27
C ASP A 149 -11.31 5.47 13.51
N GLN A 150 -11.57 4.17 13.68
CA GLN A 150 -12.94 3.67 13.68
C GLN A 150 -13.68 4.33 14.86
N THR A 151 -14.37 5.44 14.60
CA THR A 151 -15.72 5.80 15.10
C THR A 151 -16.03 7.18 14.53
N SER A 152 -17.08 7.25 13.71
CA SER A 152 -17.67 8.47 13.18
C SER A 152 -18.12 9.41 14.30
N ALA A 153 -17.25 10.32 14.70
CA ALA A 153 -17.60 11.51 15.44
C ALA A 153 -16.61 12.62 15.05
N ASP A 154 -17.15 13.70 14.50
CA ASP A 154 -16.44 14.82 13.87
C ASP A 154 -15.27 15.35 14.73
N ALA A 155 -14.04 14.91 14.43
CA ALA A 155 -12.85 15.48 15.05
C ALA A 155 -12.42 16.75 14.29
N THR A 156 -12.86 17.89 14.80
CA THR A 156 -12.44 19.21 14.34
C THR A 156 -11.14 19.58 15.06
N ILE A 157 -9.99 19.52 14.39
CA ILE A 157 -8.72 20.03 14.93
C ILE A 157 -7.96 20.80 13.84
N GLU A 158 -7.82 22.11 14.07
CA GLU A 158 -6.81 23.05 13.52
C GLU A 158 -6.61 23.18 12.00
N ASN A 159 -7.68 23.09 11.21
CA ASN A 159 -7.92 23.88 9.98
C ASN A 159 -6.77 24.10 8.96
N GLN A 160 -5.79 23.19 8.86
CA GLN A 160 -4.74 23.24 7.83
C GLN A 160 -4.51 21.86 7.21
N ALA A 161 -5.08 21.66 6.02
CA ALA A 161 -4.71 20.59 5.09
C ALA A 161 -3.32 20.87 4.51
N THR A 162 -2.28 20.71 5.33
CA THR A 162 -0.89 20.67 4.87
C THR A 162 -0.49 19.21 4.78
N GLY A 163 0.21 18.83 3.71
CA GLY A 163 0.57 17.43 3.43
C GLY A 163 1.40 16.81 4.56
N ALA A 164 0.73 16.15 5.50
CA ALA A 164 1.34 15.66 6.72
C ALA A 164 2.36 14.56 6.41
N MET A 165 2.03 13.69 5.45
CA MET A 165 2.89 12.59 5.06
C MET A 165 4.13 13.10 4.32
N SER A 166 3.96 13.95 3.31
CA SER A 166 5.10 14.53 2.59
C SER A 166 5.97 15.40 3.50
N HIS A 167 5.37 16.20 4.39
CA HIS A 167 6.11 17.01 5.34
C HIS A 167 6.97 16.15 6.27
N ALA A 168 6.37 15.13 6.89
CA ALA A 168 7.09 14.20 7.76
C ALA A 168 8.18 13.45 7.01
N LEU A 169 7.91 12.99 5.79
CA LEU A 169 8.88 12.27 4.96
C LEU A 169 10.08 13.15 4.61
N ILE A 170 9.85 14.36 4.12
CA ILE A 170 10.92 15.31 3.79
C ILE A 170 11.76 15.61 5.03
N LYS A 171 11.12 15.82 6.19
CA LYS A 171 11.82 16.10 7.44
C LYS A 171 12.72 14.94 7.86
N VAL A 172 12.18 13.72 7.91
CA VAL A 172 12.94 12.53 8.32
C VAL A 172 14.12 12.27 7.38
N LEU A 173 13.91 12.38 6.07
CA LEU A 173 14.96 12.15 5.07
C LEU A 173 16.05 13.24 5.05
N ARG A 174 15.74 14.46 5.51
CA ARG A 174 16.77 15.50 5.71
C ARG A 174 17.60 15.30 6.97
N ASP A 175 16.98 14.74 8.01
CA ASP A 175 17.62 14.55 9.30
C ASP A 175 18.45 13.24 9.37
N HIS A 176 18.36 12.36 8.35
CA HIS A 176 19.02 11.05 8.33
C HIS A 176 19.55 10.71 6.93
N ASP A 177 20.88 10.57 6.81
CA ASP A 177 21.55 10.20 5.54
C ASP A 177 21.30 8.74 5.14
N ARG A 178 21.13 7.85 6.12
CA ARG A 178 20.87 6.41 5.92
C ARG A 178 19.82 5.97 6.93
N ILE A 179 18.77 5.34 6.43
CA ILE A 179 17.64 4.92 7.26
C ILE A 179 17.04 3.64 6.70
N THR A 180 16.68 2.70 7.57
CA THR A 180 15.97 1.49 7.16
C THR A 180 14.48 1.79 6.93
N TYR A 181 13.77 0.97 6.17
CA TYR A 181 12.31 1.15 6.01
C TYR A 181 11.56 1.10 7.35
N THR A 182 12.01 0.25 8.28
CA THR A 182 11.44 0.14 9.63
C THR A 182 11.64 1.43 10.40
N ASP A 183 12.87 1.93 10.45
CA ASP A 183 13.20 3.17 11.15
C ASP A 183 12.50 4.37 10.51
N LEU A 184 12.37 4.37 9.18
CA LEU A 184 11.66 5.40 8.44
C LEU A 184 10.20 5.46 8.89
N LEU A 185 9.47 4.34 8.87
CA LEU A 185 8.08 4.31 9.34
C LEU A 185 7.93 4.70 10.82
N GLN A 186 8.85 4.26 11.68
CA GLN A 186 8.84 4.62 13.10
C GLN A 186 9.06 6.13 13.31
N LYS A 187 10.02 6.73 12.59
CA LYS A 187 10.29 8.18 12.68
C LYS A 187 9.17 9.00 12.06
N LEU A 188 8.58 8.54 10.96
CA LEU A 188 7.38 9.14 10.39
C LEU A 188 6.24 9.17 11.42
N ARG A 189 6.01 8.05 12.12
CA ARG A 189 5.00 7.99 13.19
C ARG A 189 5.34 8.95 14.33
N GLN A 190 6.60 9.08 14.72
CA GLN A 190 7.03 10.04 15.74
C GLN A 190 6.78 11.50 15.33
N GLN A 191 7.02 11.85 14.06
CA GLN A 191 6.74 13.21 13.55
C GLN A 191 5.24 13.51 13.52
N LEU A 192 4.44 12.52 13.14
CA LEU A 192 3.00 12.68 13.01
C LEU A 192 2.26 12.62 14.35
N LYS A 193 2.77 11.84 15.32
CA LYS A 193 2.12 11.64 16.62
C LYS A 193 1.98 12.96 17.39
N GLY A 194 0.76 13.26 17.83
CA GLY A 194 0.42 14.45 18.62
C GLY A 194 0.11 15.69 17.78
N GLN A 195 0.51 15.72 16.52
CA GLN A 195 0.18 16.79 15.57
C GLN A 195 -0.90 16.37 14.56
N TYR A 196 -0.96 15.07 14.24
CA TYR A 196 -1.90 14.51 13.28
C TYR A 196 -2.49 13.20 13.82
N THR A 197 -3.75 12.93 13.46
CA THR A 197 -4.42 11.64 13.73
C THR A 197 -3.98 10.54 12.76
N GLN A 198 -3.34 10.93 11.64
CA GLN A 198 -2.88 9.98 10.64
C GLN A 198 -1.76 9.09 11.15
N VAL A 199 -1.77 7.85 10.68
CA VAL A 199 -0.75 6.82 10.91
C VAL A 199 -0.12 6.47 9.58
N PRO A 200 1.21 6.65 9.47
CA PRO A 200 1.92 6.36 8.24
C PRO A 200 1.92 4.86 7.99
N GLN A 201 1.54 4.48 6.79
CA GLN A 201 1.59 3.12 6.28
C GLN A 201 2.45 3.10 5.03
N MET A 202 3.03 1.93 4.77
CA MET A 202 3.75 1.69 3.52
C MET A 202 3.17 0.46 2.83
N SER A 203 2.81 0.59 1.56
CA SER A 203 2.33 -0.51 0.73
C SER A 203 3.32 -0.83 -0.38
N THR A 204 3.43 -2.10 -0.79
CA THR A 204 4.42 -2.53 -1.79
C THR A 204 3.87 -3.59 -2.75
N GLY A 205 4.40 -3.59 -3.98
CA GLY A 205 4.03 -4.57 -5.03
C GLY A 205 4.51 -6.01 -4.76
N ARG A 206 5.50 -6.18 -3.89
CA ARG A 206 6.16 -7.45 -3.57
C ARG A 206 6.64 -7.43 -2.11
N PRO A 207 6.79 -8.59 -1.44
CA PRO A 207 7.33 -8.62 -0.09
C PRO A 207 8.72 -7.98 -0.06
N MET A 208 8.95 -7.11 0.91
CA MET A 208 10.19 -6.37 1.14
C MET A 208 10.76 -6.66 2.53
N ASP A 209 12.08 -6.69 2.63
CA ASP A 209 12.79 -6.71 3.91
C ASP A 209 12.89 -5.29 4.47
N MET A 210 12.14 -5.04 5.55
CA MET A 210 12.03 -3.73 6.19
C MET A 210 13.30 -3.28 6.91
N THR A 211 14.30 -4.16 7.05
CA THR A 211 15.63 -3.83 7.60
C THR A 211 16.58 -3.26 6.55
N THR A 212 16.20 -3.32 5.27
CA THR A 212 16.95 -2.74 4.15
C THR A 212 16.95 -1.22 4.24
N GLU A 213 18.02 -0.58 3.77
CA GLU A 213 18.12 0.87 3.64
C GLU A 213 17.15 1.40 2.57
N PHE A 214 16.40 2.45 2.93
CA PHE A 214 15.56 3.18 2.00
C PHE A 214 16.43 3.98 1.03
N ILE A 215 16.16 3.79 -0.27
CA ILE A 215 16.86 4.48 -1.36
C ILE A 215 15.86 4.97 -2.42
N MET A 216 16.05 6.21 -2.89
CA MET A 216 15.32 6.82 -4.00
C MET A 216 16.25 7.08 -5.18
#